data_AF-A0A942DSB4-F1
#
_entry.id   AF-A0A942DSB4-F1
#
_cell.length_a   1.000
_cell.length_b   1.000
_cell.length_c   1.000
_cell.angle_alpha   90.00
_cell.angle_beta   90.00
_cell.angle_gamma   90.00
#
_symmetry.space_group_name_H-M   'P 1'
#
loop_
_entity.id
_entity.type
_entity.pdbx_description
1 polymer ?
#
loop_
_entity_poly.entity_id
_entity_poly.type
_entity_poly.pdbx_seq_one_letter_code
_entity_poly.pdbx_strand_id
1 'polypeptide(L)'
;MKYILPAVVFFFSVSVFAGKPIPPLPPKLQVLFDAIKDTGVNYKPDGAVCEQVVILQMQQSFPADHYALTSGVEYDVGDGTVGELDLVVVNKGTQHVELVGEVKCWHDFSAAMDKAKMQRDRFMWHLTQFANKINFTAHNADFKFTENNFHGLEKFIFISQMGGVRKGFDVEIPYNLGEMQQLQDALVRCQNSGRCPLDKAH
;
A
#
# COMPACT_ATOMS: atom_id res chain seq x y z
N MET A 1 -41.62 7.90 -59.39
CA MET A 1 -40.59 8.70 -58.69
C MET A 1 -39.97 7.82 -57.61
N LYS A 2 -38.68 7.51 -57.71
CA LYS A 2 -37.91 6.77 -56.69
C LYS A 2 -36.87 7.73 -56.12
N TYR A 3 -36.93 8.00 -54.81
CA TYR A 3 -35.93 8.79 -54.10
C TYR A 3 -34.87 7.85 -53.52
N ILE A 4 -33.60 8.11 -53.84
CA ILE A 4 -32.43 7.44 -53.25
C ILE A 4 -31.86 8.40 -52.20
N LEU A 5 -31.87 8.00 -50.93
CA LEU A 5 -31.16 8.71 -49.86
C LEU A 5 -29.68 8.30 -49.86
N PRO A 6 -28.72 9.24 -49.79
CA PRO A 6 -27.32 8.89 -49.61
C PRO A 6 -27.04 8.56 -48.13
N ALA A 7 -26.39 7.42 -47.91
CA ALA A 7 -25.87 7.04 -46.60
C ALA A 7 -24.61 7.85 -46.29
N VAL A 8 -24.68 8.72 -45.29
CA VAL A 8 -23.52 9.46 -44.76
C VAL A 8 -22.79 8.56 -43.78
N VAL A 9 -21.64 8.01 -44.17
CA VAL A 9 -20.75 7.24 -43.30
C VAL A 9 -19.88 8.24 -42.52
N PHE A 10 -20.21 8.45 -41.25
CA PHE A 10 -19.34 9.19 -40.32
C PHE A 10 -18.17 8.30 -39.89
N PHE A 11 -16.98 8.58 -40.40
CA PHE A 11 -15.74 8.06 -39.83
C PHE A 11 -15.44 8.83 -38.53
N PHE A 12 -15.81 8.25 -37.39
CA PHE A 12 -15.30 8.72 -36.11
C PHE A 12 -13.82 8.30 -36.00
N SER A 13 -12.93 9.28 -36.19
CA SER A 13 -11.51 9.11 -35.86
C SER A 13 -11.40 8.96 -34.35
N VAL A 14 -11.18 7.74 -33.87
CA VAL A 14 -10.83 7.48 -32.47
C VAL A 14 -9.42 8.00 -32.28
N SER A 15 -9.28 9.24 -31.81
CA SER A 15 -8.00 9.76 -31.34
C SER A 15 -7.59 8.96 -30.11
N VAL A 16 -6.81 7.91 -30.33
CA VAL A 16 -6.10 7.22 -29.25
C VAL A 16 -5.11 8.24 -28.70
N PHE A 17 -5.43 8.86 -27.57
CA PHE A 17 -4.50 9.69 -26.82
C PHE A 17 -3.38 8.78 -26.32
N ALA A 18 -2.36 8.58 -27.14
CA ALA A 18 -1.13 7.92 -26.73
C ALA A 18 -0.46 8.82 -25.69
N GLY A 19 -0.67 8.52 -24.41
CA GLY A 19 -0.03 9.22 -23.31
C GLY A 19 1.49 9.22 -23.48
N LYS A 20 2.16 10.27 -22.98
CA LYS A 20 3.63 10.36 -23.04
C LYS A 20 4.25 9.06 -22.49
N PRO A 21 5.27 8.50 -23.16
CA PRO A 21 5.93 7.29 -22.69
C PRO A 21 6.50 7.51 -21.28
N ILE A 22 6.36 6.49 -20.41
CA ILE A 22 6.99 6.52 -19.09
C ILE A 22 8.50 6.37 -19.32
N PRO A 23 9.33 7.27 -18.79
CA PRO A 23 10.78 7.11 -18.90
C PRO A 23 11.21 5.76 -18.31
N PRO A 24 12.20 5.08 -18.89
CA PRO A 24 12.62 3.77 -18.40
C PRO A 24 13.14 3.89 -16.96
N LEU A 25 12.68 2.98 -16.09
CA LEU A 25 13.20 2.87 -14.74
C LEU A 25 14.57 2.18 -14.74
N PRO A 26 15.45 2.47 -13.76
CA PRO A 26 16.62 1.64 -13.49
C PRO A 26 16.22 0.17 -13.33
N PRO A 27 17.03 -0.82 -13.76
CA PRO A 27 16.64 -2.23 -13.77
C PRO A 27 16.06 -2.75 -12.45
N LYS A 28 16.64 -2.36 -11.31
CA LYS A 28 16.14 -2.77 -9.99
C LYS A 28 14.75 -2.21 -9.65
N LEU A 29 14.44 -0.99 -10.11
CA LEU A 29 13.11 -0.39 -9.92
C LEU A 29 12.11 -0.93 -10.92
N GLN A 30 12.56 -1.34 -12.11
CA GLN A 30 11.71 -2.02 -13.08
C GLN A 30 11.16 -3.33 -12.52
N VAL A 31 11.98 -4.13 -11.83
CA VAL A 31 11.52 -5.36 -11.14
C VAL A 31 10.42 -5.06 -10.13
N LEU A 32 10.59 -4.04 -9.29
CA LEU A 32 9.56 -3.64 -8.33
C LEU A 32 8.29 -3.14 -9.01
N PHE A 33 8.43 -2.29 -10.04
CA PHE A 33 7.31 -1.78 -10.82
C PHE A 33 6.49 -2.94 -11.38
N ASP A 34 7.12 -3.90 -12.05
CA ASP A 34 6.42 -5.04 -12.63
C ASP A 34 5.77 -5.93 -11.56
N ALA A 35 6.33 -5.99 -10.35
CA ALA A 35 5.76 -6.77 -9.25
C ALA A 35 4.53 -6.11 -8.61
N ILE A 36 4.42 -4.78 -8.59
CA ILE A 36 3.35 -4.08 -7.85
C ILE A 36 2.37 -3.28 -8.71
N LYS A 37 2.66 -3.05 -9.99
CA LYS A 37 1.83 -2.21 -10.88
C LYS A 37 0.39 -2.70 -11.04
N ASP A 38 0.15 -4.00 -10.89
CA ASP A 38 -1.15 -4.64 -11.11
C ASP A 38 -1.92 -4.94 -9.80
N THR A 39 -1.45 -4.41 -8.66
CA THR A 39 -2.06 -4.65 -7.33
C THR A 39 -3.37 -3.91 -7.08
N GLY A 40 -3.73 -2.94 -7.92
CA GLY A 40 -4.92 -2.09 -7.73
C GLY A 40 -4.75 -0.96 -6.70
N VAL A 41 -3.66 -0.96 -5.91
CA VAL A 41 -3.37 0.06 -4.88
C VAL A 41 -3.30 1.47 -5.47
N ASN A 42 -3.90 2.46 -4.81
CA ASN A 42 -3.73 3.86 -5.16
C ASN A 42 -2.34 4.36 -4.75
N TYR A 43 -1.48 4.68 -5.72
CA TYR A 43 -0.11 5.13 -5.45
C TYR A 43 0.05 6.65 -5.31
N LYS A 44 -1.05 7.42 -5.33
CA LYS A 44 -0.99 8.87 -5.12
C LYS A 44 -0.62 9.27 -3.69
N PRO A 45 -1.13 8.62 -2.62
CA PRO A 45 -0.72 8.94 -1.26
C PRO A 45 0.78 8.69 -1.06
N ASP A 46 1.43 9.63 -0.37
CA ASP A 46 2.82 9.50 0.02
C ASP A 46 2.98 8.33 0.99
N GLY A 47 3.85 7.37 0.65
CA GLY A 47 4.11 6.19 1.47
C GLY A 47 3.56 4.88 0.91
N ALA A 48 2.49 4.93 0.12
CA ALA A 48 1.85 3.73 -0.44
C ALA A 48 2.82 2.84 -1.25
N VAL A 49 3.72 3.47 -2.01
CA VAL A 49 4.77 2.73 -2.74
C VAL A 49 5.70 1.96 -1.79
N CYS A 50 6.04 2.54 -0.64
CA CYS A 50 6.97 1.94 0.30
C CYS A 50 6.31 0.79 1.05
N GLU A 51 5.04 0.92 1.41
CA GLU A 51 4.26 -0.18 1.99
C GLU A 51 4.23 -1.40 1.07
N GLN A 52 3.95 -1.20 -0.22
CA GLN A 52 3.93 -2.30 -1.19
C GLN A 52 5.33 -2.95 -1.38
N VAL A 53 6.39 -2.15 -1.38
CA VAL A 53 7.77 -2.68 -1.43
C VAL A 53 8.10 -3.44 -0.13
N VAL A 54 7.62 -2.97 1.02
CA VAL A 54 7.74 -3.68 2.30
C VAL A 54 7.02 -5.02 2.25
N ILE A 55 5.80 -5.10 1.72
CA ILE A 55 5.08 -6.36 1.56
C ILE A 55 5.91 -7.37 0.76
N LEU A 56 6.46 -6.96 -0.40
CA LEU A 56 7.31 -7.83 -1.22
C LEU A 56 8.57 -8.30 -0.48
N GLN A 57 9.19 -7.42 0.32
CA GLN A 57 10.36 -7.80 1.11
C GLN A 57 9.99 -8.76 2.24
N MET A 58 8.88 -8.50 2.94
CA MET A 58 8.45 -9.27 4.11
C MET A 58 7.97 -10.68 3.72
N GLN A 59 7.48 -10.88 2.49
CA GLN A 59 7.18 -12.22 1.95
C GLN A 59 8.39 -13.17 1.95
N GLN A 60 9.63 -12.67 1.99
CA GLN A 60 10.83 -13.51 2.10
C GLN A 60 10.98 -14.14 3.49
N SER A 61 10.50 -13.45 4.53
CA SER A 61 10.54 -13.90 5.92
C SER A 61 9.22 -14.54 6.38
N PHE A 62 8.13 -14.25 5.67
CA PHE A 62 6.78 -14.73 5.96
C PHE A 62 6.19 -15.42 4.73
N PRO A 63 6.47 -16.73 4.54
CA PRO A 63 6.01 -17.50 3.39
C PRO A 63 4.48 -17.46 3.22
N ALA A 64 4.03 -17.29 1.98
CA ALA A 64 2.62 -17.05 1.67
C ALA A 64 1.69 -18.26 1.92
N ASP A 65 2.22 -19.47 2.07
CA ASP A 65 1.47 -20.66 2.48
C ASP A 65 1.06 -20.61 3.96
N HIS A 66 1.87 -20.00 4.80
CA HIS A 66 1.63 -19.86 6.25
C HIS A 66 1.09 -18.49 6.65
N TYR A 67 1.38 -17.46 5.86
CA TYR A 67 1.10 -16.08 6.22
C TYR A 67 0.28 -15.34 5.16
N ALA A 68 -0.56 -14.42 5.62
CA ALA A 68 -1.18 -13.38 4.81
C ALA A 68 -0.58 -12.03 5.22
N LEU A 69 -0.15 -11.24 4.24
CA LEU A 69 0.42 -9.92 4.46
C LEU A 69 -0.46 -8.90 3.74
N THR A 70 -0.79 -7.82 4.42
CA THR A 70 -1.58 -6.71 3.84
C THR A 70 -1.08 -5.37 4.38
N SER A 71 -1.34 -4.30 3.64
CA SER A 71 -1.22 -2.92 4.10
C SER A 71 -2.60 -2.26 4.08
N GLY A 72 -2.69 -1.01 4.55
CA GLY A 72 -3.92 -0.23 4.44
C GLY A 72 -5.08 -0.77 5.26
N VAL A 73 -4.79 -1.36 6.43
CA VAL A 73 -5.85 -1.80 7.34
C VAL A 73 -6.28 -0.61 8.19
N GLU A 74 -7.38 0.00 7.80
CA GLU A 74 -8.01 1.09 8.54
C GLU A 74 -8.71 0.56 9.78
N TYR A 75 -8.75 1.39 10.83
CA TYR A 75 -9.53 1.11 12.04
C TYR A 75 -10.31 2.34 12.53
N ASP A 76 -11.49 2.10 13.07
CA ASP A 76 -12.39 3.12 13.62
C ASP A 76 -13.05 2.66 14.92
N VAL A 77 -13.70 3.59 15.62
CA VAL A 77 -14.52 3.33 16.81
C VAL A 77 -15.95 3.87 16.67
N GLY A 78 -16.45 3.95 15.43
CA GLY A 78 -17.82 4.40 15.09
C GLY A 78 -17.96 5.81 14.50
N ASP A 79 -16.97 6.69 14.67
CA ASP A 79 -17.03 8.10 14.22
C ASP A 79 -16.13 8.39 12.99
N GLY A 80 -15.76 7.35 12.24
CA GLY A 80 -14.84 7.41 11.10
C GLY A 80 -13.42 6.97 11.43
N THR A 81 -12.56 6.92 10.40
CA THR A 81 -11.22 6.34 10.48
C THR A 81 -10.35 7.06 11.52
N VAL A 82 -9.89 6.31 12.52
CA VAL A 82 -8.97 6.76 13.58
C VAL A 82 -7.52 6.65 13.11
N GLY A 83 -7.22 5.60 12.34
CA GLY A 83 -5.90 5.38 11.78
C GLY A 83 -5.87 4.22 10.81
N GLU A 84 -4.69 3.99 10.27
CA GLU A 84 -4.37 2.96 9.29
C GLU A 84 -3.10 2.23 9.76
N LEU A 85 -3.02 0.94 9.48
CA LEU A 85 -1.84 0.11 9.71
C LEU A 85 -1.13 -0.17 8.39
N ASP A 86 0.14 0.25 8.31
CA ASP A 86 0.96 0.21 7.09
C ASP A 86 1.37 -1.23 6.69
N LEU A 87 1.49 -2.15 7.67
CA LEU A 87 1.77 -3.57 7.46
C LEU A 87 1.11 -4.41 8.56
N VAL A 88 0.39 -5.45 8.16
CA VAL A 88 -0.15 -6.47 9.07
C VAL A 88 0.23 -7.86 8.55
N VAL A 89 0.83 -8.68 9.42
CA VAL A 89 1.18 -10.08 9.13
C VAL A 89 0.28 -11.00 9.94
N VAL A 90 -0.51 -11.80 9.24
CA VAL A 90 -1.47 -12.74 9.81
C VAL A 90 -0.99 -14.16 9.62
N ASN A 91 -0.93 -14.94 10.70
CA ASN A 91 -0.73 -16.38 10.62
C ASN A 91 -2.05 -17.04 10.17
N LYS A 92 -2.04 -17.72 9.02
CA LYS A 92 -3.23 -18.35 8.44
C LYS A 92 -3.74 -19.53 9.27
N GLY A 93 -2.87 -20.24 9.98
CA GLY A 93 -3.25 -21.38 10.81
C GLY A 93 -3.98 -20.97 12.09
N THR A 94 -3.54 -19.89 12.73
CA THR A 94 -4.11 -19.42 14.00
C THR A 94 -5.11 -18.28 13.82
N GLN A 95 -5.14 -17.65 12.65
CA GLN A 95 -5.91 -16.43 12.35
C GLN A 95 -5.53 -15.25 13.26
N HIS A 96 -4.35 -15.27 13.88
CA HIS A 96 -3.84 -14.18 14.71
C HIS A 96 -2.83 -13.31 13.94
N VAL A 97 -2.82 -12.03 14.28
CA VAL A 97 -1.80 -11.07 13.84
C VAL A 97 -0.53 -11.30 14.64
N GLU A 98 0.54 -11.70 13.96
CA GLU A 98 1.85 -11.93 14.60
C GLU A 98 2.75 -10.70 14.59
N LEU A 99 2.51 -9.76 13.68
CA LEU A 99 3.32 -8.56 13.53
C LEU A 99 2.51 -7.43 12.92
N VAL A 100 2.70 -6.23 13.47
CA VAL A 100 2.31 -4.97 12.84
C VAL A 100 3.57 -4.15 12.55
N GLY A 101 3.63 -3.56 11.36
CA GLY A 101 4.73 -2.69 10.93
C GLY A 101 4.24 -1.29 10.61
N GLU A 102 4.97 -0.28 11.07
CA GLU A 102 4.79 1.12 10.65
C GLU A 102 5.89 1.48 9.66
N VAL A 103 5.51 1.89 8.45
CA VAL A 103 6.40 2.16 7.32
C VAL A 103 6.54 3.66 7.13
N LYS A 104 7.77 4.18 7.07
CA LYS A 104 8.01 5.61 6.82
C LYS A 104 9.13 5.83 5.82
N CYS A 105 8.77 6.33 4.64
CA CYS A 105 9.67 6.83 3.61
C CYS A 105 9.78 8.35 3.62
N TRP A 106 10.68 8.91 4.43
CA TRP A 106 10.67 10.34 4.79
C TRP A 106 12.06 10.96 4.69
N HIS A 107 12.13 12.23 4.30
CA HIS A 107 13.42 12.94 4.21
C HIS A 107 14.09 13.12 5.58
N ASP A 108 13.28 13.30 6.64
CA ASP A 108 13.73 13.40 8.03
C ASP A 108 13.38 12.12 8.79
N PHE A 109 14.41 11.31 9.06
CA PHE A 109 14.25 10.05 9.80
C PHE A 109 13.83 10.24 11.27
N SER A 110 14.19 11.35 11.91
CA SER A 110 13.82 11.58 13.32
C SER A 110 12.33 11.85 13.42
N ALA A 111 11.84 12.79 12.60
CA ALA A 111 10.42 13.10 12.53
C ALA A 111 9.59 11.87 12.11
N ALA A 112 10.12 11.06 11.19
CA ALA A 112 9.50 9.81 10.76
C ALA A 112 9.37 8.80 11.90
N MET A 113 10.43 8.62 12.69
CA MET A 113 10.42 7.72 13.84
C MET A 113 9.43 8.19 14.92
N ASP A 114 9.38 9.49 15.21
CA ASP A 114 8.42 10.05 16.16
C ASP A 114 6.98 9.82 15.69
N LYS A 115 6.72 9.98 14.39
CA LYS A 115 5.42 9.70 13.79
C LYS A 115 5.04 8.22 13.88
N ALA A 116 5.97 7.32 13.56
CA ALA A 116 5.74 5.88 13.64
C ALA A 116 5.41 5.43 15.07
N LYS A 117 6.14 5.92 16.08
CA LYS A 117 5.85 5.66 17.49
C LYS A 117 4.47 6.17 17.89
N MET A 118 4.11 7.40 17.49
CA MET A 118 2.79 7.97 17.76
C MET A 118 1.66 7.12 17.16
N GLN A 119 1.84 6.59 15.94
CA GLN A 119 0.83 5.74 15.29
C GLN A 119 0.67 4.41 16.02
N ARG A 120 1.77 3.75 16.39
CA ARG A 120 1.76 2.56 17.23
C ARG A 120 1.03 2.82 18.55
N ASP A 121 1.41 3.86 19.27
CA ASP A 121 0.86 4.17 20.59
C ASP A 121 -0.64 4.48 20.50
N ARG A 122 -1.05 5.21 19.45
CA ARG A 122 -2.47 5.45 19.16
C ARG A 122 -3.22 4.16 18.90
N PHE A 123 -2.69 3.26 18.07
CA PHE A 123 -3.34 1.98 17.76
C PHE A 123 -3.50 1.13 19.04
N MET A 124 -2.43 0.96 19.80
CA MET A 124 -2.45 0.17 21.05
C MET A 124 -3.40 0.74 22.09
N TRP A 125 -3.44 2.07 22.21
CA TRP A 125 -4.39 2.73 23.10
C TRP A 125 -5.83 2.45 22.67
N HIS A 126 -6.16 2.55 21.38
CA HIS A 126 -7.52 2.26 20.91
C HIS A 126 -7.89 0.79 21.06
N LEU A 127 -6.98 -0.12 20.74
CA LEU A 127 -7.18 -1.56 20.90
C LEU A 127 -7.48 -1.92 22.37
N THR A 128 -6.85 -1.23 23.31
CA THR A 128 -7.05 -1.45 24.75
C THR A 128 -8.31 -0.76 25.30
N GLN A 129 -8.53 0.52 24.95
CA GLN A 129 -9.61 1.33 25.54
C GLN A 129 -10.98 1.04 24.92
N PHE A 130 -11.01 0.64 23.65
CA PHE A 130 -12.24 0.41 22.89
C PHE A 130 -12.37 -1.05 22.46
N ALA A 131 -11.90 -1.96 23.31
CA ALA A 131 -12.18 -3.38 23.19
C ALA A 131 -13.69 -3.61 22.93
N ASN A 132 -13.99 -4.42 21.92
CA ASN A 132 -15.30 -4.77 21.35
C ASN A 132 -16.03 -3.65 20.59
N LYS A 133 -15.37 -2.51 20.36
CA LYS A 133 -15.92 -1.38 19.59
C LYS A 133 -15.06 -0.97 18.41
N ILE A 134 -13.81 -1.45 18.34
CA ILE A 134 -12.92 -1.19 17.22
C ILE A 134 -13.36 -2.02 16.00
N ASN A 135 -13.59 -1.35 14.88
CA ASN A 135 -13.83 -1.99 13.59
C ASN A 135 -12.59 -1.87 12.72
N PHE A 136 -12.44 -2.82 11.80
CA PHE A 136 -11.33 -2.84 10.86
C PHE A 136 -11.85 -2.96 9.43
N THR A 137 -11.26 -2.17 8.53
CA THR A 137 -11.55 -2.21 7.10
C THR A 137 -10.25 -2.45 6.35
N ALA A 138 -10.24 -3.48 5.49
CA ALA A 138 -9.12 -3.78 4.61
C ALA A 138 -9.66 -3.97 3.20
N HIS A 139 -9.22 -3.12 2.26
CA HIS A 139 -9.80 -3.05 0.93
C HIS A 139 -9.27 -4.14 -0.02
N ASN A 140 -8.05 -4.62 0.22
CA ASN A 140 -7.35 -5.59 -0.64
C ASN A 140 -6.94 -6.86 0.12
N ALA A 141 -7.64 -7.18 1.21
CA ALA A 141 -7.36 -8.36 2.01
C ALA A 141 -8.44 -9.43 1.84
N ASP A 142 -8.02 -10.66 1.58
CA ASP A 142 -8.88 -11.85 1.70
C ASP A 142 -9.27 -12.16 3.15
N PHE A 143 -8.82 -11.33 4.09
CA PHE A 143 -8.95 -11.51 5.53
C PHE A 143 -9.85 -10.44 6.13
N LYS A 144 -10.89 -10.87 6.85
CA LYS A 144 -11.73 -9.97 7.64
C LYS A 144 -11.16 -9.84 9.04
N PHE A 145 -10.67 -8.65 9.33
CA PHE A 145 -10.10 -8.33 10.64
C PHE A 145 -11.19 -8.09 11.69
N THR A 146 -10.90 -8.57 12.89
CA THR A 146 -11.64 -8.38 14.13
C THR A 146 -10.64 -8.11 15.22
N GLU A 147 -11.07 -7.50 16.31
CA GLU A 147 -10.22 -7.26 17.49
C GLU A 147 -9.53 -8.54 17.98
N ASN A 148 -10.23 -9.68 17.98
CA ASN A 148 -9.67 -10.95 18.47
C ASN A 148 -8.45 -11.40 17.65
N ASN A 149 -8.32 -10.99 16.39
CA ASN A 149 -7.12 -11.29 15.60
C ASN A 149 -5.88 -10.60 16.18
N PHE A 150 -6.04 -9.46 16.87
CA PHE A 150 -4.97 -8.69 17.50
C PHE A 150 -4.78 -9.03 18.99
N HIS A 151 -5.55 -9.97 19.54
CA HIS A 151 -5.38 -10.39 20.92
C HIS A 151 -3.99 -10.99 21.15
N GLY A 152 -3.25 -10.44 22.12
CA GLY A 152 -1.88 -10.87 22.41
C GLY A 152 -0.85 -10.38 21.39
N LEU A 153 -1.14 -9.35 20.59
CA LEU A 153 -0.14 -8.74 19.71
C LEU A 153 1.00 -8.12 20.54
N GLU A 154 2.18 -8.73 20.46
CA GLU A 154 3.39 -8.27 21.14
C GLU A 154 4.40 -7.59 20.21
N LYS A 155 4.37 -7.93 18.91
CA LYS A 155 5.43 -7.54 17.98
C LYS A 155 5.02 -6.36 17.11
N PHE A 156 5.69 -5.24 17.34
CA PHE A 156 5.69 -4.07 16.46
C PHE A 156 7.09 -3.82 15.92
N ILE A 157 7.18 -3.43 14.66
CA ILE A 157 8.43 -2.98 14.06
C ILE A 157 8.25 -1.65 13.33
N PHE A 158 9.31 -0.86 13.29
CA PHE A 158 9.41 0.36 12.51
C PHE A 158 10.27 0.10 11.28
N ILE A 159 9.75 0.43 10.10
CA ILE A 159 10.38 0.15 8.83
C ILE A 159 10.61 1.46 8.07
N SER A 160 11.78 1.63 7.47
CA SER A 160 12.09 2.84 6.70
C SER A 160 12.89 2.54 5.44
N GLN A 161 13.18 3.57 4.65
CA GLN A 161 14.10 3.46 3.52
C GLN A 161 15.55 3.26 3.99
N MET A 162 16.43 2.92 3.04
CA MET A 162 17.87 2.75 3.26
C MET A 162 18.47 3.88 4.11
N GLY A 163 19.17 3.50 5.18
CA GLY A 163 19.74 4.41 6.17
C GLY A 163 18.89 4.59 7.42
N GLY A 164 17.63 4.12 7.42
CA GLY A 164 16.71 4.19 8.54
C GLY A 164 17.17 3.39 9.76
N VAL A 165 17.81 2.23 9.57
CA VAL A 165 18.29 1.42 10.71
C VAL A 165 19.31 2.20 11.55
N ARG A 166 20.20 2.96 10.90
CA ARG A 166 21.17 3.85 11.59
C ARG A 166 20.51 5.00 12.36
N LYS A 167 19.20 5.19 12.19
CA LYS A 167 18.37 6.20 12.85
C LYS A 167 17.37 5.59 13.85
N GLY A 168 17.47 4.28 14.11
CA GLY A 168 16.70 3.58 15.13
C GLY A 168 15.47 2.84 14.61
N PHE A 169 15.28 2.73 13.29
CA PHE A 169 14.30 1.80 12.72
C PHE A 169 14.78 0.36 12.86
N ASP A 170 13.84 -0.60 12.94
CA ASP A 170 14.16 -2.01 13.13
C ASP A 170 14.59 -2.67 11.81
N VAL A 171 13.96 -2.27 10.70
CA VAL A 171 14.17 -2.83 9.37
C VAL A 171 14.27 -1.69 8.36
N GLU A 172 15.07 -1.88 7.31
CA GLU A 172 15.05 -1.01 6.15
C GLU A 172 14.75 -1.78 4.85
N ILE A 173 14.08 -1.10 3.93
CA ILE A 173 14.02 -1.55 2.52
C ILE A 173 15.32 -1.14 1.80
N PRO A 174 15.84 -1.94 0.85
CA PRO A 174 17.14 -1.72 0.22
C PRO A 174 17.11 -0.64 -0.87
N TYR A 175 16.33 0.41 -0.66
CA TYR A 175 16.13 1.52 -1.58
C TYR A 175 16.15 2.84 -0.82
N ASN A 176 16.68 3.89 -1.43
CA ASN A 176 16.63 5.23 -0.84
C ASN A 176 15.32 5.96 -1.19
N LEU A 177 15.09 7.13 -0.58
CA LEU A 177 13.87 7.91 -0.79
C LEU A 177 13.66 8.33 -2.25
N GLY A 178 14.72 8.78 -2.93
CA GLY A 178 14.63 9.21 -4.33
C GLY A 178 14.29 8.06 -5.29
N GLU A 179 14.70 6.85 -4.96
CA GLU A 179 14.34 5.64 -5.70
C GLU A 179 12.87 5.26 -5.50
N MET A 180 12.35 5.36 -4.28
CA MET A 180 10.93 5.13 -3.99
C MET A 180 10.04 6.18 -4.66
N GLN A 181 10.47 7.44 -4.68
CA GLN A 181 9.77 8.51 -5.40
C GLN A 181 9.75 8.26 -6.92
N GLN A 182 10.85 7.81 -7.52
CA GLN A 182 10.88 7.45 -8.94
C GLN A 182 9.91 6.30 -9.27
N LEU A 183 9.84 5.30 -8.39
CA LEU A 183 8.91 4.18 -8.53
C LEU A 183 7.44 4.64 -8.41
N GLN A 184 7.12 5.45 -7.40
CA GLN A 184 5.78 6.03 -7.20
C GLN A 184 5.34 6.83 -8.42
N ASP A 185 6.20 7.72 -8.91
CA ASP A 185 5.97 8.52 -10.10
C ASP A 185 5.63 7.68 -11.33
N ALA A 186 6.33 6.56 -11.53
CA ALA A 186 6.06 5.64 -12.63
C ALA A 186 4.71 4.95 -12.48
N LEU A 187 4.36 4.49 -11.28
CA LEU A 187 3.08 3.84 -10.97
C LEU A 187 1.90 4.81 -11.15
N VAL A 188 2.00 6.02 -10.60
CA VAL A 188 0.98 7.07 -10.75
C VAL A 188 0.79 7.44 -12.21
N ARG A 189 1.87 7.57 -13.01
CA ARG A 189 1.75 7.80 -14.46
C ARG A 189 1.08 6.63 -15.17
N CYS A 190 1.36 5.40 -14.76
CA CYS A 190 0.72 4.22 -15.33
C CYS A 190 -0.79 4.24 -15.07
N GLN A 191 -1.20 4.50 -13.82
CA GLN A 191 -2.62 4.61 -13.40
C GLN A 191 -3.34 5.76 -14.11
N ASN A 192 -2.73 6.95 -14.17
CA ASN A 192 -3.31 8.10 -14.86
C ASN A 192 -3.47 7.86 -16.38
N SER A 193 -2.68 6.96 -16.96
CA SER A 193 -2.80 6.56 -18.37
C SER A 193 -3.73 5.36 -18.62
N GLY A 194 -4.35 4.81 -17.57
CA GLY A 194 -5.20 3.62 -17.66
C GLY A 194 -4.47 2.32 -18.00
N ARG A 195 -3.13 2.29 -17.85
CA ARG A 195 -2.29 1.11 -18.12
C ARG A 195 -2.09 0.21 -16.90
N CYS A 196 -2.38 0.72 -15.71
CA CYS A 196 -2.34 -0.01 -14.46
C CYS A 196 -3.69 0.13 -13.77
N PRO A 197 -4.20 -0.93 -13.10
CA PRO A 197 -5.44 -0.85 -12.36
C PRO A 197 -5.34 0.17 -11.22
N LEU A 198 -6.50 0.72 -10.88
CA LEU A 198 -6.72 1.56 -9.71
C LEU A 198 -8.07 1.15 -9.13
N ASP A 199 -8.05 0.47 -7.99
CA ASP A 199 -9.26 0.14 -7.28
C ASP A 199 -9.86 1.42 -6.72
N LYS A 200 -11.07 1.75 -7.20
CA LYS A 200 -11.81 2.97 -6.84
C LYS A 200 -12.32 2.96 -5.39
N ALA A 201 -11.94 1.96 -4.60
CA ALA A 201 -12.28 1.88 -3.18
C ALA A 201 -11.47 2.87 -2.32
N HIS A 202 -10.52 3.60 -2.93
CA HIS A 202 -9.70 4.65 -2.31
C HIS A 202 -9.84 5.99 -3.03
#